data_AF-A0A1N6ZA45-F1
#
_entry.id   AF-A0A1N6ZA45-F1
#
_cell.length_a   1.000
_cell.length_b   1.000
_cell.length_c   1.000
_cell.angle_alpha   90.00
_cell.angle_beta   90.00
_cell.angle_gamma   90.00
#
_symmetry.space_group_name_H-M   'P 1'
#
loop_
_entity.id
_entity.type
_entity.pdbx_description
1 polymer ?
#
loop_
_entity_poly.entity_id
_entity_poly.type
_entity_poly.pdbx_seq_one_letter_code
_entity_poly.pdbx_strand_id
1 'polypeptide(L)'
;MRHLSSTARKSAGVLAAVAVVAVSAGWIWHRAQADDVPAWRVSEEQAAEHCLDNYAELNLPVRAKPVERILLRKEGGWLRVHVSEPDNFITACEGGPAGVQRSFGSIMGQGAPDKLRFFGGYDSVLEARLLLGHMPTGATSIEARLVSGQTIRGDHDGDIFVIWAPGVSVERAQVTASGPGGVVIATTTAPSETG
;
A
#
# COMPACT_ATOMS: atom_id res chain seq x y z
N MET A 1 -12.49 4.08 64.35
CA MET A 1 -11.63 3.80 65.51
C MET A 1 -10.42 3.01 65.03
N ARG A 2 -9.21 3.47 65.36
CA ARG A 2 -7.93 2.77 65.12
C ARG A 2 -7.74 1.69 66.19
N HIS A 3 -7.23 0.50 65.85
CA HIS A 3 -5.91 0.00 66.28
C HIS A 3 -5.71 -1.49 65.96
N LEU A 4 -4.44 -1.78 65.65
CA LEU A 4 -3.81 -3.06 65.32
C LEU A 4 -3.59 -3.97 66.55
N SER A 5 -3.48 -5.28 66.29
CA SER A 5 -2.63 -6.27 67.00
C SER A 5 -2.56 -7.55 66.14
N SER A 6 -1.52 -7.87 65.36
CA SER A 6 -0.12 -8.27 65.67
C SER A 6 0.02 -9.48 66.59
N THR A 7 0.45 -10.63 66.05
CA THR A 7 1.59 -11.52 66.44
C THR A 7 1.37 -12.94 65.87
N ALA A 8 2.20 -13.43 64.94
CA ALA A 8 3.50 -14.12 65.09
C ALA A 8 3.33 -15.67 65.02
N ARG A 9 3.76 -16.38 63.97
CA ARG A 9 5.12 -16.80 63.51
C ARG A 9 5.52 -18.19 64.07
N LYS A 10 6.05 -19.02 63.15
CA LYS A 10 6.91 -20.23 63.31
C LYS A 10 6.19 -21.56 63.52
N SER A 11 6.64 -22.74 63.07
CA SER A 11 7.66 -23.27 62.15
C SER A 11 7.64 -24.81 62.32
N ALA A 12 8.26 -25.54 61.38
CA ALA A 12 8.62 -26.98 61.37
C ALA A 12 7.71 -27.83 60.46
N GLY A 13 8.18 -28.57 59.46
CA GLY A 13 9.53 -29.07 59.16
C GLY A 13 9.49 -30.60 59.02
N VAL A 14 10.32 -31.13 58.11
CA VAL A 14 10.65 -32.55 57.83
C VAL A 14 9.74 -33.23 56.78
N LEU A 15 10.10 -33.30 55.49
CA LEU A 15 11.10 -34.15 54.78
C LEU A 15 10.87 -35.67 54.90
N ALA A 16 10.48 -36.29 53.79
CA ALA A 16 10.94 -37.63 53.43
C ALA A 16 11.03 -37.74 51.90
N ALA A 17 12.27 -37.80 51.42
CA ALA A 17 12.63 -38.18 50.07
C ALA A 17 12.97 -39.67 50.05
N VAL A 18 12.53 -40.41 49.04
CA VAL A 18 13.30 -41.52 48.46
C VAL A 18 13.07 -41.53 46.95
N ALA A 19 14.19 -41.46 46.23
CA ALA A 19 14.31 -41.51 44.78
C ALA A 19 14.32 -42.96 44.28
N VAL A 20 13.92 -43.17 43.03
CA VAL A 20 14.52 -44.20 42.18
C VAL A 20 14.89 -43.58 40.84
N VAL A 21 16.19 -43.64 40.58
CA VAL A 21 16.87 -43.26 39.35
C VAL A 21 16.76 -44.43 38.37
N ALA A 22 16.38 -44.15 37.12
CA ALA A 22 16.77 -44.96 35.97
C ALA A 22 17.35 -44.01 34.91
N VAL A 23 18.66 -44.12 34.70
CA VAL A 23 19.45 -43.43 33.68
C VAL A 23 19.41 -44.26 32.41
N SER A 24 19.12 -43.65 31.24
CA SER A 24 20.04 -43.74 30.10
C SER A 24 19.57 -42.99 28.85
N ALA A 25 20.53 -42.22 28.32
CA ALA A 25 20.77 -41.89 26.91
C ALA A 25 19.74 -41.03 26.16
N GLY A 26 20.07 -39.73 26.08
CA GLY A 26 19.48 -38.81 25.11
C GLY A 26 20.23 -37.49 25.10
N TRP A 27 21.47 -37.50 24.60
CA TRP A 27 22.18 -36.27 24.22
C TRP A 27 21.42 -35.62 23.07
N ILE A 28 20.49 -34.71 23.37
CA ILE A 28 19.98 -33.78 22.36
C ILE A 28 19.80 -32.41 23.02
N TRP A 29 20.84 -31.60 22.89
CA TRP A 29 20.67 -30.16 22.73
C TRP A 29 19.68 -29.90 21.58
N HIS A 30 18.47 -29.43 21.86
CA HIS A 30 17.67 -28.69 20.89
C HIS A 30 17.39 -27.29 21.45
N ARG A 31 18.45 -26.48 21.42
CA ARG A 31 18.36 -25.03 21.19
C ARG A 31 18.69 -24.81 19.72
N ALA A 32 17.65 -24.81 18.89
CA ALA A 32 17.60 -24.50 17.45
C ALA A 32 16.20 -25.01 17.04
N GLN A 33 15.27 -24.26 16.48
CA GLN A 33 15.30 -22.98 15.77
C GLN A 33 14.04 -22.21 16.19
N ALA A 34 14.15 -20.89 16.30
CA ALA A 34 13.00 -20.04 16.01
C ALA A 34 12.46 -20.54 14.67
N ASP A 35 11.16 -20.82 14.57
CA ASP A 35 10.53 -21.30 13.35
C ASP A 35 11.09 -20.53 12.14
N ASP A 36 12.03 -21.16 11.42
CA ASP A 36 12.55 -20.70 10.15
C ASP A 36 11.43 -20.96 9.14
N VAL A 37 10.33 -20.19 9.26
CA VAL A 37 9.49 -19.93 8.10
C VAL A 37 10.44 -19.26 7.12
N PRO A 38 10.73 -19.84 5.95
CA PRO A 38 11.53 -19.11 4.99
C PRO A 38 10.72 -17.86 4.69
N ALA A 39 11.27 -16.68 4.99
CA ALA A 39 10.76 -15.45 4.44
C ALA A 39 11.11 -15.52 2.94
N TRP A 40 10.30 -16.23 2.16
CA TRP A 40 10.34 -16.16 0.71
C TRP A 40 9.95 -14.71 0.40
N ARG A 41 10.94 -13.80 0.44
CA ARG A 41 10.76 -12.45 -0.08
C ARG A 41 10.53 -12.64 -1.56
N VAL A 42 9.26 -12.63 -1.95
CA VAL A 42 8.85 -12.53 -3.34
C VAL A 42 9.53 -11.27 -3.90
N SER A 43 10.19 -11.38 -5.05
CA SER A 43 10.82 -10.19 -5.64
C SER A 43 9.76 -9.14 -5.97
N GLU A 44 10.16 -7.87 -6.10
CA GLU A 44 9.24 -6.81 -6.49
C GLU A 44 8.54 -7.14 -7.82
N GLU A 45 9.31 -7.66 -8.78
CA GLU A 45 8.80 -8.11 -10.07
C GLU A 45 7.81 -9.25 -9.94
N GLN A 46 8.11 -10.28 -9.14
CA GLN A 46 7.21 -11.42 -8.94
C GLN A 46 5.92 -10.99 -8.22
N ALA A 47 6.01 -10.04 -7.29
CA ALA A 47 4.86 -9.47 -6.63
C ALA A 47 4.01 -8.67 -7.63
N ALA A 48 4.64 -7.84 -8.46
CA ALA A 48 3.95 -7.09 -9.50
C ALA A 48 3.24 -8.02 -10.52
N GLU A 49 3.88 -9.11 -10.93
CA GLU A 49 3.29 -10.11 -11.82
C GLU A 49 2.06 -10.78 -11.17
N HIS A 50 2.17 -11.22 -9.92
CA HIS A 50 1.04 -11.80 -9.20
C HIS A 50 -0.13 -10.80 -9.02
N CYS A 51 0.17 -9.51 -8.81
CA CYS A 51 -0.88 -8.48 -8.78
C CYS A 51 -1.65 -8.39 -10.11
N LEU A 52 -0.96 -8.50 -11.24
CA LEU A 52 -1.57 -8.48 -12.57
C LEU A 52 -2.40 -9.75 -12.83
N ASP A 53 -1.89 -10.92 -12.44
CA ASP A 53 -2.60 -12.20 -12.61
C ASP A 53 -3.91 -12.21 -11.81
N ASN A 54 -3.88 -11.81 -10.53
CA ASN A 54 -5.08 -11.69 -9.70
C ASN A 54 -6.11 -10.74 -10.30
N TYR A 55 -5.66 -9.66 -10.95
CA TYR A 55 -6.59 -8.72 -11.57
C TYR A 55 -7.20 -9.26 -12.88
N ALA A 56 -6.40 -9.93 -13.71
CA ALA A 56 -6.85 -10.55 -14.96
C ALA A 56 -7.86 -11.70 -14.73
N GLU A 57 -7.74 -12.42 -13.61
CA GLU A 57 -8.72 -13.44 -13.21
C GLU A 57 -10.06 -12.85 -12.75
N LEU A 58 -10.05 -11.63 -12.19
CA LEU A 58 -11.23 -10.97 -11.62
C LEU A 58 -11.98 -10.07 -12.61
N ASN A 59 -11.33 -9.60 -13.68
CA ASN A 59 -11.92 -8.67 -14.64
C ASN A 59 -11.78 -9.19 -16.07
N LEU A 60 -12.92 -9.23 -16.78
CA LEU A 60 -13.21 -9.52 -18.19
C LEU A 60 -12.00 -9.73 -19.14
N PRO A 61 -12.11 -10.61 -20.16
CA PRO A 61 -10.98 -11.01 -21.00
C PRO A 61 -10.23 -9.79 -21.57
N VAL A 62 -9.05 -9.54 -21.02
CA VAL A 62 -8.14 -8.45 -21.41
C VAL A 62 -7.63 -8.76 -22.82
N ARG A 63 -7.79 -7.85 -23.77
CA ARG A 63 -7.40 -8.08 -25.18
C ARG A 63 -5.90 -7.95 -25.39
N ALA A 64 -5.19 -7.32 -24.45
CA ALA A 64 -3.74 -7.18 -24.48
C ALA A 64 -3.13 -7.29 -23.07
N LYS A 65 -1.84 -7.67 -23.01
CA LYS A 65 -1.06 -7.63 -21.78
C LYS A 65 -0.84 -6.16 -21.38
N PRO A 66 -1.15 -5.76 -20.13
CA PRO A 66 -0.84 -4.42 -19.64
C PRO A 66 0.66 -4.11 -19.69
N VAL A 67 1.00 -2.86 -20.01
CA VAL A 67 2.37 -2.34 -20.05
C VAL A 67 2.60 -1.48 -18.81
N GLU A 68 3.73 -1.64 -18.12
CA GLU A 68 4.13 -0.75 -17.02
C GLU A 68 4.41 0.66 -17.58
N ARG A 69 3.75 1.66 -17.01
CA ARG A 69 3.85 3.07 -17.43
C ARG A 69 4.58 3.92 -16.38
N ILE A 70 4.30 3.69 -15.10
CA ILE A 70 4.87 4.46 -13.99
C ILE A 70 5.27 3.53 -12.84
N LEU A 71 6.45 3.74 -12.29
CA LEU A 71 6.98 3.03 -11.12
C LEU A 71 7.48 4.04 -10.09
N LEU A 72 6.83 4.06 -8.93
CA LEU A 72 7.18 4.91 -7.80
C LEU A 72 7.74 4.07 -6.67
N ARG A 73 8.75 4.61 -5.98
CA ARG A 73 9.31 4.01 -4.75
C ARG A 73 9.30 5.04 -3.64
N LYS A 74 8.83 4.62 -2.47
CA LYS A 74 8.84 5.39 -1.23
C LYS A 74 9.40 4.53 -0.11
N GLU A 75 9.73 5.14 1.03
CA GLU A 75 10.20 4.37 2.17
C GLU A 75 9.18 3.29 2.55
N GLY A 76 9.62 2.03 2.55
CA GLY A 76 8.78 0.89 2.91
C GLY A 76 7.88 0.33 1.80
N GLY A 77 7.88 0.89 0.58
CA GLY A 77 7.02 0.36 -0.48
C GLY A 77 7.25 0.91 -1.89
N TRP A 78 6.49 0.34 -2.81
CA TRP A 78 6.49 0.67 -4.23
C TRP A 78 5.06 0.71 -4.76
N LEU A 79 4.86 1.48 -5.83
CA LEU A 79 3.63 1.51 -6.60
C LEU A 79 3.98 1.35 -8.09
N ARG A 80 3.41 0.35 -8.75
CA ARG A 80 3.54 0.13 -10.20
C ARG A 80 2.20 0.33 -10.87
N VAL A 81 2.18 1.15 -11.92
CA VAL A 81 0.98 1.44 -12.71
C VAL A 81 1.15 0.83 -14.09
N HIS A 82 0.18 0.02 -14.49
CA HIS A 82 0.13 -0.69 -15.75
C HIS A 82 -1.10 -0.27 -16.54
N VAL A 83 -0.97 -0.14 -17.86
CA VAL A 83 -2.05 0.24 -18.76
C VAL A 83 -2.18 -0.79 -19.88
N SER A 84 -3.41 -1.26 -20.12
CA SER A 84 -3.78 -1.91 -21.39
C SER A 84 -4.52 -0.87 -22.24
N GLU A 85 -3.81 -0.27 -23.20
CA GLU A 85 -4.38 0.75 -24.08
C GLU A 85 -5.54 0.24 -24.94
N PRO A 86 -5.48 -0.96 -25.57
CA PRO A 86 -6.60 -1.48 -26.36
C PRO A 86 -7.89 -1.67 -25.53
N ASP A 87 -7.74 -1.83 -24.22
CA ASP A 87 -8.83 -2.05 -23.28
C ASP A 87 -9.22 -0.78 -22.52
N ASN A 88 -8.51 0.34 -22.73
CA ASN A 88 -8.63 1.56 -21.93
C ASN A 88 -8.61 1.25 -20.43
N PHE A 89 -7.69 0.39 -20.02
CA PHE A 89 -7.71 -0.21 -18.70
C PHE A 89 -6.42 0.10 -17.96
N ILE A 90 -6.51 0.45 -16.67
CA ILE A 90 -5.38 0.79 -15.82
C ILE A 90 -5.41 -0.05 -14.53
N THR A 91 -4.27 -0.61 -14.16
CA THR A 91 -4.04 -1.30 -12.88
C THR A 91 -2.93 -0.62 -12.12
N ALA A 92 -3.10 -0.41 -10.81
CA ALA A 92 -2.04 -0.01 -9.91
C ALA A 92 -1.79 -1.11 -8.86
N CYS A 93 -0.53 -1.47 -8.67
CA CYS A 93 -0.08 -2.47 -7.72
C CYS A 93 0.78 -1.78 -6.66
N GLU A 94 0.34 -1.82 -5.41
CA GLU A 94 1.13 -1.36 -4.26
C GLU A 94 1.74 -2.58 -3.57
N GLY A 95 3.03 -2.49 -3.26
CA GLY A 95 3.68 -3.53 -2.48
C GLY A 95 4.81 -3.01 -1.62
N GLY A 96 5.43 -3.94 -0.90
CA GLY A 96 6.57 -3.66 -0.04
C GLY A 96 7.40 -4.91 0.25
N PRO A 97 8.19 -4.94 1.34
CA PRO A 97 9.11 -6.04 1.64
C PRO A 97 8.45 -7.42 1.79
N ALA A 98 7.14 -7.47 2.02
CA ALA A 98 6.34 -8.68 2.17
C ALA A 98 5.62 -9.13 0.88
N GLY A 99 5.81 -8.44 -0.25
CA GLY A 99 5.12 -8.69 -1.51
C GLY A 99 4.03 -7.66 -1.82
N VAL A 100 3.02 -8.07 -2.62
CA VAL A 100 1.86 -7.22 -2.93
C VAL A 100 1.09 -6.93 -1.66
N GLN A 101 0.87 -5.66 -1.39
CA GLN A 101 0.03 -5.23 -0.29
C GLN A 101 -1.39 -4.98 -0.79
N ARG A 102 -1.53 -4.36 -1.97
CA ARG A 102 -2.84 -3.96 -2.52
C ARG A 102 -2.80 -3.86 -4.04
N SER A 103 -3.96 -3.98 -4.67
CA SER A 103 -4.17 -3.74 -6.10
C SER A 103 -5.41 -2.90 -6.35
N PHE A 104 -5.37 -2.11 -7.42
CA PHE A 104 -6.47 -1.29 -7.91
C PHE A 104 -6.55 -1.49 -9.42
N GLY A 105 -7.76 -1.44 -9.99
CA GLY A 105 -7.89 -1.25 -11.43
C GLY A 105 -9.18 -0.58 -11.82
N SER A 106 -9.14 0.19 -12.89
CA SER A 106 -10.27 0.98 -13.40
C SER A 106 -10.20 1.11 -14.91
N ILE A 107 -11.32 1.53 -15.49
CA ILE A 107 -11.35 2.03 -16.87
C ILE A 107 -10.82 3.47 -16.89
N MET A 108 -9.97 3.76 -17.87
CA MET A 108 -9.50 5.09 -18.19
C MET A 108 -10.64 5.89 -18.83
N GLY A 109 -11.16 6.88 -18.09
CA GLY A 109 -12.26 7.72 -18.54
C GLY A 109 -11.88 8.61 -19.74
N GLN A 110 -12.68 8.54 -20.80
CA GLN A 110 -12.55 9.44 -21.95
C GLN A 110 -13.14 10.83 -21.64
N GLY A 111 -12.53 11.89 -22.16
CA GLY A 111 -12.95 13.28 -21.90
C GLY A 111 -12.03 14.30 -22.58
N ALA A 112 -12.31 15.59 -22.41
CA ALA A 112 -11.61 16.66 -23.11
C ALA A 112 -10.10 16.72 -22.71
N PRO A 113 -9.18 16.88 -23.68
CA PRO A 113 -7.73 16.79 -23.45
C PRO A 113 -7.14 17.98 -22.67
N ASP A 114 -7.87 19.08 -22.57
CA ASP A 114 -7.48 20.30 -21.86
C ASP A 114 -7.87 20.30 -20.37
N LYS A 115 -8.46 19.21 -19.87
CA LYS A 115 -8.93 19.10 -18.48
C LYS A 115 -8.18 18.02 -17.71
N LEU A 116 -7.96 18.29 -16.42
CA LEU A 116 -7.60 17.25 -15.46
C LEU A 116 -8.76 16.25 -15.34
N ARG A 117 -8.46 14.98 -15.60
CA ARG A 117 -9.43 13.89 -15.55
C ARG A 117 -8.91 12.80 -14.66
N PHE A 118 -9.66 12.43 -13.63
CA PHE A 118 -9.34 11.27 -12.81
C PHE A 118 -9.89 10.00 -13.46
N PHE A 119 -9.18 8.89 -13.28
CA PHE A 119 -9.65 7.57 -13.71
C PHE A 119 -10.63 7.00 -12.69
N GLY A 120 -11.78 6.53 -13.19
CA GLY A 120 -12.89 6.02 -12.39
C GLY A 120 -13.81 7.14 -11.84
N GLY A 121 -15.12 6.89 -11.85
CA GLY A 121 -16.04 7.46 -10.85
C GLY A 121 -16.11 6.53 -9.64
N TYR A 122 -16.51 7.03 -8.46
CA TYR A 122 -16.73 6.38 -7.14
C TYR A 122 -15.79 5.25 -6.61
N ASP A 123 -14.99 4.58 -7.43
CA ASP A 123 -14.16 3.43 -7.05
C ASP A 123 -12.67 3.78 -6.97
N SER A 124 -12.30 4.99 -6.53
CA SER A 124 -10.92 5.34 -6.15
C SER A 124 -10.52 4.73 -4.79
N VAL A 125 -10.99 3.52 -4.48
CA VAL A 125 -10.79 2.86 -3.17
C VAL A 125 -9.48 2.08 -3.15
N LEU A 126 -8.39 2.77 -3.50
CA LEU A 126 -7.20 2.64 -2.66
C LEU A 126 -7.29 3.72 -1.58
N GLU A 127 -8.32 3.56 -0.74
CA GLU A 127 -8.58 4.21 0.56
C GLU A 127 -8.12 5.65 0.62
N ALA A 128 -8.72 6.49 -0.23
CA ALA A 128 -8.44 7.91 -0.20
C ALA A 128 -6.97 8.30 -0.41
N ARG A 129 -6.01 7.44 -0.84
CA ARG A 129 -4.54 7.72 -0.80
C ARG A 129 -3.85 7.80 -2.17
N LEU A 130 -4.58 7.52 -3.24
CA LEU A 130 -4.09 7.47 -4.61
C LEU A 130 -5.01 8.26 -5.54
N LEU A 131 -4.44 9.15 -6.36
CA LEU A 131 -5.11 9.73 -7.52
C LEU A 131 -4.40 9.28 -8.79
N LEU A 132 -5.20 8.84 -9.76
CA LEU A 132 -4.75 8.51 -11.10
C LEU A 132 -5.59 9.29 -12.11
N GLY A 133 -5.00 9.69 -13.22
CA GLY A 133 -5.73 10.44 -14.23
C GLY A 133 -4.91 10.81 -15.45
N HIS A 134 -5.51 11.53 -16.39
CA HIS A 134 -4.80 12.11 -17.52
C HIS A 134 -4.20 13.47 -17.18
N MET A 135 -2.97 13.67 -17.63
CA MET A 135 -2.34 14.98 -17.70
C MET A 135 -3.05 15.85 -18.74
N PRO A 136 -3.41 17.11 -18.42
CA PRO A 136 -3.91 18.03 -19.43
C PRO A 136 -2.80 18.45 -20.38
N THR A 137 -3.16 18.71 -21.64
CA THR A 137 -2.20 19.11 -22.68
C THR A 137 -1.34 20.30 -22.23
N GLY A 138 -0.03 20.16 -22.37
CA GLY A 138 0.96 21.20 -22.05
C GLY A 138 1.39 21.25 -20.58
N ALA A 139 0.80 20.44 -19.70
CA ALA A 139 1.27 20.34 -18.32
C ALA A 139 2.58 19.56 -18.22
N THR A 140 3.47 20.06 -17.37
CA THR A 140 4.81 19.52 -17.08
C THR A 140 4.99 19.16 -15.61
N SER A 141 3.96 19.38 -14.79
CA SER A 141 3.93 19.00 -13.38
C SER A 141 2.49 18.91 -12.87
N ILE A 142 2.31 18.12 -11.81
CA ILE A 142 1.05 18.03 -11.09
C ILE A 142 1.28 17.97 -9.58
N GLU A 143 0.44 18.66 -8.82
CA GLU A 143 0.49 18.69 -7.37
C GLU A 143 -0.93 18.61 -6.79
N ALA A 144 -1.06 17.97 -5.64
CA ALA A 144 -2.28 17.95 -4.83
C ALA A 144 -2.03 18.70 -3.52
N ARG A 145 -2.83 19.74 -3.27
CA ARG A 145 -2.95 20.33 -1.94
C ARG A 145 -4.06 19.62 -1.17
N LEU A 146 -3.67 18.85 -0.17
CA LEU A 146 -4.57 18.09 0.69
C LEU A 146 -5.45 19.01 1.54
N VAL A 147 -6.55 18.48 2.06
CA VAL A 147 -7.43 19.20 3.01
C VAL A 147 -6.67 19.62 4.27
N SER A 148 -5.63 18.87 4.68
CA SER A 148 -4.73 19.24 5.78
C SER A 148 -3.85 20.46 5.49
N GLY A 149 -3.80 20.93 4.23
CA GLY A 149 -2.93 22.00 3.77
C GLY A 149 -1.56 21.53 3.26
N GLN A 150 -1.20 20.27 3.46
CA GLN A 150 0.01 19.65 2.91
C GLN A 150 -0.05 19.62 1.37
N THR A 151 1.07 19.88 0.71
CA THR A 151 1.21 19.70 -0.74
C THR A 151 1.96 18.40 -1.03
N ILE A 152 1.43 17.59 -1.93
CA ILE A 152 2.06 16.38 -2.45
C ILE A 152 2.26 16.56 -3.95
N ARG A 153 3.49 16.37 -4.39
CA ARG A 153 3.82 16.33 -5.82
C ARG A 153 3.48 14.96 -6.40
N GLY A 154 2.81 14.96 -7.55
CA GLY A 154 2.58 13.77 -8.34
C GLY A 154 3.70 13.51 -9.35
N ASP A 155 3.67 12.30 -9.90
CA ASP A 155 4.50 11.85 -11.01
C ASP A 155 3.64 11.67 -12.26
N HIS A 156 4.25 11.65 -13.44
CA HIS A 156 3.54 11.46 -14.70
C HIS A 156 4.49 10.99 -15.81
N ASP A 157 3.95 10.30 -16.81
CA ASP A 157 4.70 9.91 -18.02
C ASP A 157 4.45 10.83 -19.22
N GLY A 158 3.71 11.92 -19.01
CA GLY A 158 3.33 12.89 -20.04
C GLY A 158 1.91 12.71 -20.59
N ASP A 159 1.29 11.56 -20.34
CA ASP A 159 -0.11 11.27 -20.67
C ASP A 159 -0.92 10.98 -19.41
N ILE A 160 -0.43 10.12 -18.53
CA ILE A 160 -1.09 9.81 -17.26
C ILE A 160 -0.30 10.38 -16.09
N PHE A 161 -1.00 10.71 -15.00
CA PHE A 161 -0.41 11.11 -13.73
C PHE A 161 -0.77 10.16 -12.59
N VAL A 162 0.06 10.21 -11.56
CA VAL A 162 -0.08 9.48 -10.31
C VAL A 162 0.24 10.41 -9.14
N ILE A 163 -0.68 10.55 -8.20
CA ILE A 163 -0.41 11.16 -6.89
C ILE A 163 -0.65 10.08 -5.85
N TRP A 164 0.44 9.51 -5.33
CA TRP A 164 0.40 8.44 -4.34
C TRP A 164 0.89 8.95 -2.99
N ALA A 165 0.13 8.73 -1.93
CA ALA A 165 0.44 9.22 -0.60
C ALA A 165 0.23 8.11 0.45
N PRO A 166 1.23 7.21 0.65
CA PRO A 166 1.08 6.13 1.62
C PRO A 166 0.96 6.71 3.03
N GLY A 167 -0.25 6.66 3.59
CA GLY A 167 -0.55 7.09 4.96
C GLY A 167 -1.36 8.38 5.10
N VAL A 168 -1.68 9.10 4.01
CA VAL A 168 -2.53 10.30 4.08
C VAL A 168 -3.59 10.33 2.99
N SER A 169 -4.76 10.89 3.31
CA SER A 169 -5.84 11.03 2.35
C SER A 169 -5.59 12.18 1.35
N VAL A 170 -5.76 11.89 0.07
CA VAL A 170 -5.80 12.75 -1.12
C VAL A 170 -7.23 13.03 -1.60
N GLU A 171 -8.26 12.56 -0.90
CA GLU A 171 -9.65 12.94 -1.19
C GLU A 171 -9.85 14.44 -1.06
N ARG A 172 -10.68 14.99 -1.97
CA ARG A 172 -11.00 16.42 -2.01
C ARG A 172 -9.76 17.33 -2.07
N ALA A 173 -8.58 16.78 -2.36
CA ALA A 173 -7.39 17.57 -2.58
C ALA A 173 -7.61 18.50 -3.77
N GLN A 174 -7.12 19.74 -3.67
CA GLN A 174 -7.06 20.62 -4.82
C GLN A 174 -5.88 20.19 -5.68
N VAL A 175 -6.17 19.65 -6.85
CA VAL A 175 -5.17 19.16 -7.80
C VAL A 175 -4.94 20.23 -8.84
N THR A 176 -3.68 20.62 -9.00
CA THR A 176 -3.25 21.64 -9.95
C THR A 176 -2.21 21.05 -10.89
N ALA A 177 -2.46 21.19 -12.19
CA ALA A 177 -1.52 20.89 -13.25
C ALA A 177 -0.95 22.20 -13.79
N SER A 178 0.38 22.25 -13.92
CA SER A 178 1.10 23.44 -14.37
C SER A 178 2.00 23.12 -15.55
N GLY A 179 2.09 24.05 -16.48
CA GLY A 179 3.00 24.01 -17.63
C GLY A 179 4.36 24.66 -17.36
N PRO A 180 5.14 24.91 -18.42
CA PRO A 180 6.45 25.53 -18.33
C PRO A 180 6.42 26.86 -17.57
N GLY A 181 7.40 27.08 -16.69
CA GLY A 181 7.47 28.29 -15.87
C GLY A 181 6.44 28.36 -14.73
N GLY A 182 5.71 27.27 -14.45
CA GLY A 182 4.75 27.20 -13.35
C GLY A 182 3.37 27.79 -13.68
N VAL A 183 3.09 28.06 -14.96
CA VAL A 183 1.78 28.55 -15.40
C VAL A 183 0.71 27.50 -15.14
N VAL A 184 -0.33 27.86 -14.39
CA VAL A 184 -1.46 26.96 -14.11
C VAL A 184 -2.25 26.70 -15.39
N ILE A 185 -2.42 25.43 -15.74
CA ILE A 185 -3.20 24.98 -16.89
C ILE A 185 -4.59 24.55 -16.46
N ALA A 186 -4.66 23.75 -15.40
CA ALA A 186 -5.92 23.25 -14.88
C ALA A 186 -5.84 23.09 -13.36
N THR A 187 -6.97 23.36 -12.70
CA THR A 187 -7.16 23.04 -11.29
C THR A 187 -8.52 22.37 -11.13
N THR A 188 -8.58 21.31 -10.34
CA THR A 188 -9.82 20.61 -10.00
C THR A 188 -9.76 20.08 -8.57
N THR A 189 -10.88 19.60 -8.06
CA THR A 189 -10.95 18.92 -6.75
C THR A 189 -11.03 17.42 -6.98
N ALA A 190 -10.15 16.68 -6.30
CA ALA A 190 -10.19 15.23 -6.32
C ALA A 190 -11.54 14.69 -5.78
N PRO A 191 -12.03 13.55 -6.29
CA PRO A 191 -13.28 12.96 -5.82
C PRO A 191 -13.19 12.56 -4.32
N SER A 192 -14.35 12.24 -3.74
CA SER A 192 -14.47 11.61 -2.42
C SER A 192 -15.23 10.31 -2.55
N GLU A 193 -14.94 9.32 -1.71
CA GLU A 193 -15.69 8.05 -1.70
C GLU A 193 -17.19 8.25 -1.41
N THR A 194 -17.58 9.38 -0.79
CA THR A 194 -18.95 9.68 -0.36
C THR A 194 -19.76 10.61 -1.26
N GLY A 195 -19.24 11.05 -2.42
CA GLY A 195 -19.92 12.08 -3.23
C GLY A 195 -19.43 12.24 -4.64
#